data_AF-A0A950B2B8-F1
#
_entry.id   AF-A0A950B2B8-F1
#
_cell.length_a   1.000
_cell.length_b   1.000
_cell.length_c   1.000
_cell.angle_alpha   90.00
_cell.angle_beta   90.00
_cell.angle_gamma   90.00
#
_symmetry.space_group_name_H-M   'P 1'
#
loop_
_entity.id
_entity.type
_entity.pdbx_description
1 polymer ?
#
loop_
_entity_poly.entity_id
_entity_poly.type
_entity_poly.pdbx_seq_one_letter_code
_entity_poly.pdbx_strand_id
1 'polypeptide(L)'
;MLEALEARGARIVVACPAPSPRTLAPEEVAAAARGLGIESETAGSVPEALARALAVAGPDDLVLISGSLYVVGAARAALGAAR
;
A
#
# COMPACT_ATOMS: atom_id res chain seq x y z
N MET A 1 -12.32 3.59 -5.78
CA MET A 1 -11.01 3.98 -5.21
C MET A 1 -9.87 3.42 -6.05
N LEU A 2 -9.67 2.10 -6.05
CA LEU A 2 -8.54 1.46 -6.74
C LEU A 2 -8.59 1.60 -8.28
N GLU A 3 -9.78 1.67 -8.87
CA GLU A 3 -9.93 1.92 -10.31
C GLU A 3 -9.40 3.30 -10.74
N ALA A 4 -9.52 4.32 -9.89
CA ALA A 4 -8.99 5.66 -10.17
C ALA A 4 -7.45 5.71 -10.11
N LEU A 5 -6.82 4.70 -9.52
CA LEU A 5 -5.37 4.50 -9.52
C LEU A 5 -4.92 3.57 -10.64
N GLU A 6 -5.83 3.16 -11.54
CA GLU A 6 -5.57 2.15 -12.57
C GLU A 6 -4.94 0.87 -12.01
N ALA A 7 -5.33 0.50 -10.78
CA ALA A 7 -4.68 -0.56 -10.02
C ALA A 7 -4.80 -1.96 -10.64
N ARG A 8 -5.58 -2.15 -11.72
CA ARG A 8 -5.67 -3.44 -12.44
C ARG A 8 -4.32 -3.89 -13.00
N GLY A 9 -3.37 -2.98 -13.22
CA GLY A 9 -2.00 -3.31 -13.60
C GLY A 9 -1.10 -3.73 -12.43
N ALA A 10 -1.57 -3.62 -11.19
CA ALA A 10 -0.78 -4.02 -10.02
C ALA A 10 -0.80 -5.54 -9.86
N ARG A 11 0.37 -6.12 -9.62
CA ARG A 11 0.50 -7.54 -9.24
C ARG A 11 -0.08 -7.80 -7.85
N ILE A 12 0.17 -6.90 -6.90
CA ILE A 12 -0.24 -7.02 -5.50
C ILE A 12 -0.56 -5.65 -4.91
N VAL A 13 -1.58 -5.60 -4.05
CA VAL A 13 -1.90 -4.45 -3.20
C VAL A 13 -1.65 -4.81 -1.73
N VAL A 14 -0.78 -4.05 -1.05
CA VAL A 14 -0.58 -4.17 0.40
C VAL A 14 -1.33 -3.04 1.09
N ALA A 15 -2.45 -3.37 1.72
CA ALA A 15 -3.27 -2.40 2.45
C ALA A 15 -2.75 -2.20 3.88
N CYS A 16 -2.78 -0.98 4.39
CA CYS A 16 -2.37 -0.66 5.76
C CYS A 16 -3.14 0.53 6.31
N PRO A 17 -3.20 0.70 7.65
CA PRO A 17 -3.90 1.83 8.23
C PRO A 17 -3.09 3.12 8.00
N ALA A 18 -3.77 4.19 7.61
CA ALA A 18 -3.19 5.53 7.64
C ALA A 18 -3.04 5.99 9.10
N PRO A 19 -1.99 6.75 9.46
CA PRO A 19 -1.84 7.33 10.80
C PRO A 19 -2.82 8.51 11.00
N SER A 20 -4.11 8.20 11.00
CA SER A 20 -5.22 9.14 11.09
C SER A 20 -6.45 8.43 11.67
N PRO A 21 -7.26 9.09 12.52
CA PRO A 21 -8.52 8.52 13.01
C PRO A 21 -9.57 8.29 11.91
N ARG A 22 -9.36 8.86 10.71
CA ARG A 22 -10.21 8.66 9.53
C ARG A 22 -9.77 7.46 8.67
N THR A 23 -8.87 6.62 9.16
CA THR A 23 -8.39 5.48 8.39
C THR A 23 -9.54 4.52 8.09
N LEU A 24 -9.59 4.07 6.84
CA LEU A 24 -10.41 2.92 6.47
C LEU A 24 -9.77 1.65 7.03
N ALA A 25 -10.56 0.60 7.28
CA ALA A 25 -9.99 -0.69 7.66
C ALA A 25 -9.15 -1.25 6.49
N PRO A 26 -7.91 -1.70 6.72
CA PRO A 26 -7.08 -2.27 5.65
C PRO A 26 -7.76 -3.42 4.91
N GLU A 27 -8.57 -4.20 5.62
CA GLU A 27 -9.33 -5.33 5.10
C GLU A 27 -10.34 -4.90 4.02
N GLU A 28 -10.92 -3.71 4.13
CA GLU A 28 -11.85 -3.18 3.13
C GLU A 28 -11.13 -2.82 1.82
N VAL A 29 -9.92 -2.26 1.92
CA VAL A 29 -9.06 -1.98 0.74
C VAL A 29 -8.61 -3.29 0.09
N ALA A 30 -8.19 -4.26 0.90
CA ALA A 30 -7.80 -5.57 0.41
C ALA A 30 -8.97 -6.31 -0.26
N ALA A 31 -10.17 -6.29 0.34
CA ALA A 31 -11.38 -6.85 -0.27
C ALA A 31 -11.72 -6.17 -1.60
N ALA A 32 -11.62 -4.84 -1.67
CA ALA A 32 -11.82 -4.11 -2.92
C ALA A 32 -10.79 -4.49 -4.00
N ALA A 33 -9.52 -4.71 -3.63
CA ALA A 33 -8.48 -5.17 -4.56
C ALA A 33 -8.78 -6.58 -5.10
N ARG A 34 -9.15 -7.51 -4.21
CA ARG A 34 -9.56 -8.88 -4.62
C ARG A 34 -10.77 -8.85 -5.53
N GLY A 35 -11.74 -7.97 -5.29
CA GLY A 35 -12.89 -7.77 -6.16
C GLY A 35 -12.54 -7.33 -7.58
N LEU A 36 -11.35 -6.76 -7.79
CA LEU A 36 -10.79 -6.40 -9.10
C LEU A 36 -9.87 -7.47 -9.69
N GLY A 37 -9.73 -8.63 -9.03
CA GLY A 37 -8.84 -9.72 -9.45
C GLY A 37 -7.37 -9.51 -9.08
N ILE A 38 -7.06 -8.59 -8.17
CA ILE A 38 -5.69 -8.26 -7.76
C ILE A 38 -5.36 -9.02 -6.47
N GLU A 39 -4.15 -9.60 -6.38
CA GLU A 39 -3.67 -10.18 -5.13
C GLU A 39 -3.57 -9.08 -4.07
N SER A 40 -3.92 -9.39 -2.82
CA SER A 40 -3.83 -8.39 -1.76
C SER A 40 -3.55 -8.97 -0.39
N GLU A 41 -2.73 -8.24 0.36
CA GLU A 41 -2.35 -8.52 1.75
C GLU A 41 -2.67 -7.29 2.63
N THR A 42 -2.73 -7.50 3.94
CA THR A 42 -2.82 -6.41 4.92
C THR A 42 -1.54 -6.34 5.75
N ALA A 43 -1.19 -5.13 6.21
CA ALA A 43 -0.10 -4.87 7.13
C ALA A 43 -0.57 -3.95 8.26
N GLY A 44 0.06 -4.05 9.44
CA GLY A 44 -0.35 -3.31 10.63
C GLY A 44 0.04 -1.83 10.61
N SER A 45 1.00 -1.46 9.76
CA SER A 45 1.51 -0.09 9.68
C SER A 45 2.07 0.25 8.30
N VAL A 46 2.28 1.54 8.03
CA VAL A 46 2.90 2.00 6.78
C VAL A 46 4.33 1.45 6.61
N PRO A 47 5.22 1.44 7.64
CA PRO A 47 6.53 0.80 7.51
C PRO A 47 6.47 -0.69 7.19
N GLU A 48 5.55 -1.44 7.82
CA GLU A 48 5.37 -2.86 7.52
C GLU A 48 4.90 -3.09 6.08
N ALA A 49 3.93 -2.28 5.61
CA ALA A 49 3.45 -2.35 4.24
C ALA A 49 4.54 -2.04 3.22
N LEU A 50 5.36 -1.02 3.50
CA LEU A 50 6.50 -0.65 2.67
C LEU A 50 7.53 -1.77 2.61
N ALA A 51 7.91 -2.33 3.76
CA ALA A 51 8.85 -3.45 3.83
C ALA A 51 8.32 -4.66 3.04
N ARG A 52 7.02 -4.95 3.17
CA ARG A 52 6.38 -6.04 2.42
C ARG A 52 6.40 -5.78 0.92
N ALA A 53 6.02 -4.59 0.48
CA ALA A 53 6.01 -4.20 -0.94
C ALA A 53 7.41 -4.28 -1.57
N LEU A 54 8.44 -3.82 -0.86
CA LEU A 54 9.83 -3.93 -1.30
C LEU A 54 10.33 -5.39 -1.32
N ALA A 55 9.90 -6.22 -0.37
CA ALA A 55 10.32 -7.63 -0.32
C ALA A 55 9.73 -8.48 -1.46
N VAL A 56 8.58 -8.09 -2.01
CA VAL A 56 7.97 -8.80 -3.15
C VAL A 56 8.37 -8.20 -4.50
N ALA A 57 8.74 -6.93 -4.55
CA ALA A 57 9.11 -6.25 -5.79
C ALA A 57 10.42 -6.82 -6.37
N GLY A 58 10.40 -7.15 -7.66
CA GLY A 58 11.61 -7.45 -8.42
C GLY A 58 12.42 -6.18 -8.73
N PRO A 59 13.63 -6.32 -9.29
CA PRO A 59 14.49 -5.18 -9.64
C PRO A 59 13.88 -4.23 -10.68
N ASP A 60 12.98 -4.73 -11.53
CA ASP A 60 12.30 -3.96 -12.58
C ASP A 60 10.87 -3.56 -12.20
N ASP A 61 10.41 -3.91 -11.00
CA ASP A 61 9.07 -3.58 -10.52
C ASP A 61 9.00 -2.14 -9.98
N LEU A 62 7.80 -1.57 -10.00
CA LEU A 62 7.50 -0.29 -9.36
C LEU A 62 6.68 -0.51 -8.08
N VAL A 63 7.08 0.17 -7.00
CA VAL A 63 6.27 0.27 -5.77
C VAL A 63 5.59 1.63 -5.73
N LEU A 64 4.27 1.63 -5.91
CA LEU A 64 3.44 2.84 -5.79
C LEU A 64 2.85 2.97 -4.39
N ILE A 65 3.21 4.04 -3.68
CA ILE A 65 2.62 4.42 -2.39
C ILE A 65 1.58 5.52 -2.66
N SER A 66 0.31 5.26 -2.36
CA SER A 66 -0.79 6.18 -2.71
C SER A 66 -1.99 6.08 -1.74
N GLY A 67 -3.12 6.68 -2.09
CA GLY A 67 -4.38 6.63 -1.37
C GLY A 67 -4.51 7.61 -0.21
N SER A 68 -3.40 8.12 0.33
CA SER A 68 -3.41 9.07 1.45
C SER A 68 -2.11 9.85 1.57
N LEU A 69 -2.21 11.17 1.78
CA LEU A 69 -1.05 12.02 2.11
C LEU A 69 -0.37 11.59 3.43
N TYR A 70 -1.13 11.04 4.39
CA TYR A 70 -0.57 10.51 5.63
C TYR A 70 0.24 9.23 5.40
N VAL A 71 -0.23 8.34 4.51
CA VAL A 71 0.51 7.14 4.12
C VAL A 71 1.78 7.52 3.38
N VAL A 72 1.69 8.39 2.37
CA VAL A 72 2.85 8.87 1.60
C VAL A 72 3.85 9.58 2.50
N GLY A 73 3.38 10.42 3.43
CA GLY A 73 4.23 11.11 4.41
C GLY A 73 4.99 10.13 5.31
N ALA A 74 4.29 9.16 5.89
CA ALA A 74 4.89 8.15 6.77
C ALA A 74 5.90 7.25 6.02
N ALA A 75 5.59 6.82 4.79
CA ALA A 75 6.51 6.04 3.97
C ALA A 75 7.77 6.85 3.61
N ARG A 76 7.62 8.13 3.26
CA ARG A 76 8.75 9.02 2.97
C ARG A 76 9.65 9.20 4.19
N ALA A 77 9.08 9.34 5.39
CA ALA A 77 9.85 9.40 6.63
C ALA A 77 10.62 8.09 6.90
N ALA A 78 9.98 6.93 6.71
CA ALA A 78 10.61 5.62 6.87
C ALA A 78 11.80 5.41 5.91
N LEU A 79 11.66 5.81 4.64
CA LEU A 79 12.73 5.75 3.65
C LEU A 79 13.87 6.75 3.94
N GLY A 80 13.54 7.92 4.49
CA GLY A 80 14.53 8.93 4.87
C GLY A 80 15.36 8.55 6.10
N ALA A 81 14.79 7.79 7.03
CA ALA A 81 15.48 7.31 8.23
C ALA A 81 16.39 6.10 7.98
N ALA A 82 16.28 5.44 6.82
CA ALA A 82 17.11 4.31 6.41
C ALA A 82 18.41 4.73 5.69
N ARG A 83 18.69 6.05 5.62
CA ARG A 83 19.91 6.65 5.08
C ARG A 83 20.82 7.10 6.21
#